data_AF-A0A928WWU8-F1
#
_entry.id   AF-A0A928WWU8-F1
#
_cell.length_a   1.000
_cell.length_b   1.000
_cell.length_c   1.000
_cell.angle_alpha   90.00
_cell.angle_beta   90.00
_cell.angle_gamma   90.00
#
_symmetry.space_group_name_H-M   'P 1'
#
loop_
_entity.id
_entity.type
_entity.pdbx_description
1 polymer ?
#
loop_
_entity_poly.entity_id
_entity_poly.type
_entity_poly.pdbx_seq_one_letter_code
_entity_poly.pdbx_strand_id
1 'polypeptide(L)'
;MENEKVQILLALYATTQENLKDMRSRVLTISSTSITFFTISVGWIVQKEAKPSLQETLLLVCIIIVFWIGNLRILSDIRRGFANAMGIALRIERSLHLYEPGFFNEDKQPLFPESYSKPNTSKHFKMFEFVLSCSAIASILILIIRYIFG
;
A
#
# COMPACT_ATOMS: atom_id res chain seq x y z
N MET A 1 39.52 0.16 -8.32
CA MET A 1 38.85 0.75 -7.14
C MET A 1 37.64 1.60 -7.52
N GLU A 2 37.74 2.55 -8.46
CA GLU A 2 36.60 3.38 -8.88
C GLU A 2 35.50 2.57 -9.60
N ASN A 3 35.90 1.67 -10.50
CA ASN A 3 35.00 0.77 -11.22
C ASN A 3 34.24 -0.20 -10.30
N GLU A 4 34.88 -0.64 -9.22
CA GLU A 4 34.30 -1.54 -8.20
C GLU A 4 33.26 -0.81 -7.34
N LYS A 5 33.53 0.46 -6.96
CA LYS A 5 32.55 1.32 -6.28
C LYS A 5 31.31 1.58 -7.14
N VAL A 6 31.50 1.82 -8.44
CA VAL A 6 30.39 2.00 -9.39
C VAL A 6 29.56 0.72 -9.52
N GLN A 7 30.20 -0.45 -9.63
CA GLN A 7 29.50 -1.73 -9.66
C GLN A 7 28.69 -2.00 -8.38
N ILE A 8 29.25 -1.68 -7.20
CA ILE A 8 28.54 -1.79 -5.92
C ILE A 8 27.31 -0.86 -5.89
N LEU A 9 27.46 0.38 -6.36
CA LEU A 9 26.36 1.35 -6.42
C LEU A 9 25.25 0.89 -7.38
N LEU A 10 25.61 0.36 -8.54
CA LEU A 10 24.65 -0.19 -9.51
C LEU A 10 23.92 -1.42 -8.97
N ALA A 11 24.63 -2.32 -8.29
CA ALA A 11 24.03 -3.49 -7.65
C ALA A 11 23.03 -3.06 -6.55
N LEU A 12 23.43 -2.11 -5.69
CA LEU A 12 22.59 -1.58 -4.63
C LEU A 12 21.35 -0.86 -5.20
N TYR A 13 21.51 -0.13 -6.30
CA TYR A 13 20.40 0.51 -7.01
C TYR A 13 19.39 -0.52 -7.53
N ALA A 14 19.87 -1.58 -8.21
CA ALA A 14 19.01 -2.65 -8.72
C ALA A 14 18.22 -3.34 -7.59
N THR A 15 18.89 -3.70 -6.50
CA THR A 15 18.23 -4.28 -5.32
C THR A 15 17.21 -3.32 -4.70
N THR A 16 17.51 -2.02 -4.68
CA THR A 16 16.56 -1.02 -4.15
C THR A 16 15.32 -0.90 -5.03
N GLN A 17 15.46 -0.92 -6.37
CA GLN A 17 14.33 -0.92 -7.30
C GLN A 17 13.46 -2.18 -7.15
N GLU A 18 14.09 -3.34 -6.99
CA GLU A 18 13.38 -4.61 -6.75
C GLU A 18 12.59 -4.57 -5.44
N ASN A 19 13.19 -4.07 -4.36
CA ASN A 19 12.51 -3.88 -3.08
C ASN A 19 11.31 -2.93 -3.19
N LEU A 20 11.44 -1.83 -3.94
CA LEU A 20 10.33 -0.89 -4.16
C LEU A 20 9.19 -1.54 -4.94
N LYS A 21 9.49 -2.36 -5.95
CA LYS A 21 8.51 -3.13 -6.71
C LYS A 21 7.79 -4.14 -5.82
N ASP A 22 8.52 -4.88 -5.00
CA ASP A 22 7.95 -5.87 -4.07
C ASP A 22 7.05 -5.20 -3.03
N MET A 23 7.47 -4.08 -2.44
CA MET A 23 6.64 -3.31 -1.51
C MET A 23 5.31 -2.85 -2.13
N ARG A 24 5.31 -2.39 -3.39
CA ARG A 24 4.08 -2.03 -4.11
C ARG A 24 3.17 -3.24 -4.34
N SER A 25 3.75 -4.38 -4.71
CA SER A 25 3.02 -5.64 -4.88
C SER A 25 2.35 -6.07 -3.58
N ARG A 26 3.08 -6.05 -2.46
CA ARG A 26 2.54 -6.39 -1.13
C ARG A 26 1.36 -5.51 -0.73
N VAL A 27 1.43 -4.20 -0.96
CA VAL A 27 0.32 -3.26 -0.67
C VAL A 27 -0.93 -3.63 -1.45
N LEU A 28 -0.78 -3.93 -2.75
CA LEU A 28 -1.88 -4.34 -3.60
C LEU A 28 -2.50 -5.66 -3.12
N THR A 29 -1.66 -6.66 -2.83
CA THR A 29 -2.11 -7.97 -2.32
C THR A 29 -2.86 -7.81 -1.00
N ILE A 30 -2.30 -7.11 -0.02
CA ILE A 30 -2.95 -6.88 1.29
C ILE A 30 -4.29 -6.19 1.11
N SER A 31 -4.33 -5.12 0.31
CA SER A 31 -5.57 -4.35 0.08
C SER A 31 -6.62 -5.19 -0.63
N SER A 32 -6.24 -5.92 -1.68
CA SER A 32 -7.13 -6.78 -2.46
C SER A 32 -7.69 -7.94 -1.63
N THR A 33 -6.84 -8.64 -0.88
CA THR A 33 -7.25 -9.73 0.01
C THR A 33 -8.21 -9.23 1.09
N SER A 34 -7.96 -8.05 1.65
CA SER A 34 -8.83 -7.46 2.67
C SER A 34 -10.21 -7.09 2.12
N ILE A 35 -10.25 -6.45 0.95
CA ILE A 35 -11.52 -6.12 0.26
C ILE A 35 -12.29 -7.38 -0.09
N THR A 36 -11.59 -8.42 -0.57
CA THR A 36 -12.20 -9.72 -0.88
C THR A 36 -12.80 -10.35 0.37
N PHE A 37 -12.06 -10.37 1.48
CA PHE A 37 -12.53 -10.89 2.75
C PHE A 37 -13.80 -10.16 3.23
N PHE A 38 -13.78 -8.83 3.24
CA PHE A 38 -14.94 -8.01 3.59
C PHE A 38 -16.15 -8.26 2.68
N THR A 39 -15.92 -8.40 1.38
CA THR A 39 -16.98 -8.69 0.40
C THR A 39 -17.60 -10.06 0.62
N ILE A 40 -16.80 -11.09 0.90
CA ILE A 40 -17.28 -12.44 1.21
C ILE A 40 -18.08 -12.45 2.51
N SER A 41 -17.59 -11.79 3.56
CA SER A 41 -18.30 -11.70 4.85
C SER A 41 -19.67 -11.03 4.71
N VAL A 42 -19.74 -9.93 3.95
CA VAL A 42 -21.00 -9.25 3.67
C VAL A 42 -21.90 -10.08 2.74
N GLY A 43 -21.34 -10.68 1.68
CA GLY A 43 -22.11 -11.51 0.77
C GLY A 43 -22.80 -12.67 1.50
N TRP A 44 -22.08 -13.31 2.43
CA TRP A 44 -22.63 -14.39 3.24
C TRP A 44 -23.80 -13.92 4.12
N ILE A 45 -23.67 -12.78 4.83
CA ILE A 45 -24.74 -12.31 5.71
C ILE A 45 -25.98 -11.85 4.95
N VAL A 46 -25.79 -11.29 3.75
CA VAL A 46 -26.88 -10.78 2.91
C VAL A 46 -27.67 -11.94 2.29
N GLN A 47 -27.01 -13.03 1.91
CA GLN A 47 -27.66 -14.21 1.33
C GLN A 47 -28.37 -15.08 2.36
N LYS A 48 -28.05 -14.95 3.65
CA LYS A 48 -28.71 -15.71 4.71
C LYS A 48 -30.18 -15.28 4.81
N GLU A 49 -31.12 -16.21 4.64
CA GLU A 49 -32.56 -15.92 4.72
C GLU A 49 -32.99 -15.49 6.12
N ALA A 50 -32.47 -16.17 7.14
CA ALA A 50 -32.76 -15.87 8.54
C ALA A 50 -32.02 -14.63 9.05
N LYS A 51 -32.71 -13.84 9.88
CA LYS A 51 -32.14 -12.70 10.59
C LYS A 51 -30.89 -13.13 11.39
N PRO A 52 -29.74 -12.44 11.22
CA PRO A 52 -28.54 -12.79 11.96
C PRO A 52 -28.71 -12.53 13.45
N SER A 53 -28.15 -13.40 14.28
CA SER A 53 -28.19 -13.19 15.73
C SER A 53 -27.29 -12.03 16.15
N LEU A 54 -27.54 -11.47 17.35
CA LEU A 54 -26.70 -10.41 17.91
C LEU A 54 -25.25 -10.89 18.09
N GLN A 55 -25.06 -12.15 18.53
CA GLN A 55 -23.74 -12.74 18.74
C GLN A 55 -22.98 -12.91 17.40
N GLU A 56 -23.66 -13.39 16.36
CA GLU A 56 -23.07 -13.51 15.01
C GLU A 56 -22.65 -12.14 14.45
N THR A 57 -23.52 -11.14 14.60
CA THR A 57 -23.27 -9.78 14.11
C THR A 57 -22.09 -9.14 14.83
N LEU A 58 -22.03 -9.25 16.16
CA LEU A 58 -20.91 -8.76 16.98
C LEU A 58 -19.60 -9.44 16.60
N LEU A 59 -19.61 -10.76 16.41
CA LEU A 59 -18.42 -11.51 16.02
C LEU A 59 -17.87 -11.02 14.67
N LEU A 60 -18.72 -10.86 13.66
CA LEU A 60 -18.31 -10.36 12.34
C LEU A 60 -17.79 -8.93 12.38
N VAL A 61 -18.44 -8.05 13.14
CA VAL A 61 -17.97 -6.66 13.32
C VAL A 61 -16.59 -6.64 14.00
N CYS A 62 -16.39 -7.43 15.07
CA CYS A 62 -15.10 -7.54 15.73
C CYS A 62 -14.00 -8.04 14.78
N ILE A 63 -14.29 -9.07 13.98
CA ILE A 63 -13.35 -9.61 12.99
C ILE A 63 -12.98 -8.54 11.95
N ILE A 64 -13.96 -7.81 11.41
CA ILE A 64 -13.71 -6.73 10.45
C ILE A 64 -12.84 -5.63 11.07
N ILE A 65 -13.11 -5.22 12.30
CA ILE A 65 -12.33 -4.18 13.01
C ILE A 65 -10.89 -4.63 13.21
N VAL A 66 -10.66 -5.87 13.69
CA VAL A 66 -9.30 -6.40 13.90
C VAL A 66 -8.52 -6.44 12.60
N PHE A 67 -9.13 -6.95 11.52
CA PHE A 67 -8.49 -6.98 10.21
C PHE A 67 -8.24 -5.58 9.65
N TRP A 68 -9.19 -4.66 9.81
CA TRP A 68 -9.05 -3.29 9.34
C TRP A 68 -7.88 -2.58 10.03
N ILE A 69 -7.83 -2.59 11.35
CA ILE A 69 -6.77 -1.94 12.13
C ILE A 69 -5.41 -2.60 11.87
N GLY A 70 -5.36 -3.94 11.82
CA GLY A 70 -4.15 -4.69 11.53
C GLY A 70 -3.55 -4.31 10.17
N ASN A 71 -4.39 -4.29 9.13
CA ASN A 71 -3.95 -3.93 7.79
C ASN A 71 -3.54 -2.46 7.67
N LEU A 72 -4.22 -1.53 8.35
CA LEU A 72 -3.79 -0.12 8.38
C LEU A 72 -2.39 0.05 9.01
N ARG A 73 -2.07 -0.69 10.07
CA ARG A 73 -0.73 -0.67 10.67
C ARG A 73 0.32 -1.21 9.71
N ILE A 74 0.06 -2.36 9.08
CA ILE A 74 0.97 -2.96 8.10
C ILE A 74 1.21 -2.01 6.92
N LEU A 75 0.15 -1.39 6.39
CA LEU A 75 0.25 -0.41 5.31
C LEU A 75 1.10 0.80 5.72
N SER A 76 0.93 1.30 6.95
CA SER A 76 1.75 2.41 7.47
C SER A 76 3.23 2.02 7.58
N ASP A 77 3.54 0.80 8.00
CA ASP A 77 4.93 0.33 8.09
C ASP A 77 5.56 0.10 6.71
N ILE A 78 4.81 -0.45 5.74
CA ILE A 78 5.28 -0.57 4.36
C ILE A 78 5.52 0.83 3.76
N ARG A 79 4.63 1.80 4.04
CA ARG A 79 4.82 3.19 3.60
C ARG A 79 6.12 3.80 4.13
N ARG A 80 6.45 3.54 5.41
CA ARG A 80 7.72 3.98 6.01
C ARG A 80 8.91 3.30 5.34
N GLY A 81 8.86 1.98 5.14
CA GLY A 81 9.90 1.24 4.42
C GLY A 81 10.11 1.73 2.99
N PHE A 82 9.01 2.02 2.28
CA PHE A 82 9.03 2.55 0.92
C PHE A 82 9.67 3.93 0.85
N ALA A 83 9.33 4.83 1.79
CA ALA A 83 9.95 6.15 1.85
C ALA A 83 11.46 6.08 2.08
N ASN A 84 11.91 5.17 2.96
CA ASN A 84 13.33 4.96 3.24
C ASN A 84 14.07 4.38 2.02
N ALA A 85 13.51 3.34 1.39
CA ALA A 85 14.09 2.73 0.19
C ALA A 85 14.17 3.75 -0.97
N MET A 86 13.16 4.59 -1.14
CA MET A 86 13.17 5.66 -2.14
C MET A 86 14.26 6.69 -1.85
N GLY A 87 14.45 7.05 -0.58
CA GLY A 87 15.53 7.95 -0.16
C GLY A 87 16.92 7.38 -0.46
N ILE A 88 17.11 6.07 -0.32
CA ILE A 88 18.36 5.39 -0.68
C ILE A 88 18.57 5.42 -2.21
N ALA A 89 17.53 5.10 -3.00
CA ALA A 89 17.60 5.14 -4.46
C ALA A 89 18.03 6.52 -4.97
N LEU A 90 17.42 7.60 -4.45
CA LEU A 90 17.75 8.97 -4.83
C LEU A 90 19.19 9.37 -4.45
N ARG A 91 19.69 8.89 -3.30
CA ARG A 91 21.09 9.13 -2.91
C ARG A 91 22.06 8.44 -3.86
N ILE A 92 21.76 7.21 -4.27
CA ILE A 92 22.59 6.45 -5.21
C ILE A 92 22.61 7.14 -6.58
N GLU A 93 21.45 7.56 -7.09
CA GLU A 93 21.38 8.27 -8.38
C GLU A 93 22.12 9.60 -8.36
N ARG A 94 22.01 10.38 -7.27
CA ARG A 94 22.82 11.60 -7.10
C ARG A 94 24.31 11.30 -7.05
N SER A 95 24.71 10.21 -6.38
CA SER A 95 26.12 9.81 -6.27
C SER A 95 26.69 9.33 -7.60
N LEU A 96 25.84 8.84 -8.50
CA LEU A 96 26.20 8.43 -9.86
C LEU A 96 26.04 9.56 -10.89
N HIS A 97 25.69 10.79 -10.47
CA HIS A 97 25.37 11.95 -11.32
C HIS A 97 24.22 11.70 -12.33
N LEU A 98 23.45 10.62 -12.16
CA LEU A 98 22.36 10.22 -13.05
C LEU A 98 21.08 11.06 -12.84
N TYR A 99 21.04 11.85 -11.77
CA TYR A 99 19.92 12.70 -11.39
C TYR A 99 19.99 14.11 -11.99
N GLU A 100 21.07 14.45 -12.70
CA GLU A 100 21.21 15.78 -13.30
C GLU A 100 20.33 15.90 -14.56
N PRO A 101 19.52 16.97 -14.68
CA PRO A 101 18.77 17.25 -15.91
C PRO A 101 19.76 17.40 -17.07
N GLY A 102 19.49 16.72 -18.19
CA GLY A 102 20.38 16.74 -19.36
C GLY A 102 21.38 15.58 -19.44
N PHE A 103 21.59 14.76 -18.39
CA PHE A 103 22.61 13.70 -18.42
C PHE A 103 22.31 12.56 -19.41
N PHE A 104 21.03 12.16 -19.55
CA PHE A 104 20.60 11.10 -20.47
C PHE A 104 19.92 11.61 -21.75
N ASN A 105 19.44 12.85 -21.75
CA ASN A 105 18.81 13.52 -22.89
C ASN A 105 18.82 15.02 -22.61
N GLU A 106 19.44 15.81 -23.48
CA GLU A 106 19.61 17.27 -23.34
C GLU A 106 18.26 18.02 -23.14
N ASP A 107 17.15 17.42 -23.60
CA ASP A 107 15.80 18.02 -23.56
C ASP A 107 14.82 17.39 -22.55
N LYS A 108 15.24 16.44 -21.70
CA LYS A 108 14.31 15.71 -20.81
C LYS A 108 14.65 15.82 -19.32
N GLN A 109 13.58 15.92 -18.53
CA GLN A 109 13.60 15.79 -17.07
C GLN A 109 14.39 14.53 -16.65
N PRO A 110 15.03 14.53 -15.46
CA PRO A 110 15.75 13.37 -14.96
C PRO A 110 14.87 12.11 -14.98
N LEU A 111 15.51 10.93 -15.10
CA LEU A 111 14.84 9.63 -15.17
C LEU A 111 13.85 9.42 -14.00
N PHE A 112 14.15 10.02 -12.84
CA PHE A 112 13.19 10.18 -11.77
C PHE A 112 12.43 11.51 -11.88
N PRO A 113 11.09 11.48 -11.84
CA PRO A 113 10.31 12.70 -11.78
C PRO A 113 10.73 13.54 -10.57
N GLU A 114 10.76 14.86 -10.75
CA GLU A 114 11.14 15.81 -9.70
C GLU A 114 10.26 15.68 -8.44
N SER A 115 9.04 15.15 -8.57
CA SER A 115 8.12 14.80 -7.49
C SER A 115 8.65 13.73 -6.53
N TYR A 116 9.70 12.99 -6.90
CA TYR A 116 10.40 12.06 -6.02
C TYR A 116 11.49 12.76 -5.18
N SER A 117 11.99 13.94 -5.59
CA SER A 117 12.99 14.72 -4.82
C SER A 117 12.48 15.12 -3.43
N LYS A 118 11.18 15.38 -3.35
CA LYS A 118 10.41 15.54 -2.11
C LYS A 118 9.41 14.39 -2.10
N PRO A 119 9.71 13.24 -1.48
CA PRO A 119 8.85 12.07 -1.53
C PRO A 119 7.48 12.41 -0.95
N ASN A 120 6.55 12.87 -1.80
CA ASN A 120 5.14 12.99 -1.47
C ASN A 120 4.48 11.62 -1.67
N THR A 121 5.14 10.59 -1.14
CA THR A 121 4.76 9.17 -1.14
C THR A 121 3.47 8.93 -0.36
N SER A 122 2.93 9.98 0.28
CA SER A 122 1.68 9.94 1.01
C SER A 122 0.48 9.65 0.12
N LYS A 123 0.40 10.17 -1.13
CA LYS A 123 -0.84 10.08 -1.91
C LYS A 123 -1.22 8.66 -2.31
N HIS A 124 -0.26 7.86 -2.80
CA HIS A 124 -0.55 6.51 -3.30
C HIS A 124 -0.97 5.55 -2.17
N PHE A 125 -0.25 5.60 -1.04
CA PHE A 125 -0.57 4.77 0.14
C PHE A 125 -1.84 5.24 0.84
N LYS A 126 -2.07 6.56 0.93
CA LYS A 126 -3.33 7.12 1.47
C LYS A 126 -4.55 6.68 0.67
N MET A 127 -4.43 6.52 -0.65
CA MET A 127 -5.54 6.02 -1.46
C MET A 127 -5.93 4.60 -1.06
N PHE A 128 -4.96 3.71 -0.84
CA PHE A 128 -5.23 2.34 -0.36
C PHE A 128 -5.78 2.34 1.07
N GLU A 129 -5.21 3.14 1.97
CA GLU A 129 -5.72 3.32 3.34
C GLU A 129 -7.18 3.82 3.33
N PHE A 130 -7.52 4.76 2.43
CA PHE A 130 -8.87 5.31 2.26
C PHE A 130 -9.83 4.25 1.73
N VAL A 131 -9.49 3.57 0.63
CA VAL A 131 -10.34 2.52 0.05
C VAL A 131 -10.60 1.39 1.05
N LEU A 132 -9.57 0.96 1.78
CA LEU A 132 -9.70 -0.05 2.83
C LEU A 132 -10.61 0.40 3.97
N SER A 133 -10.55 1.67 4.34
CA SER A 133 -11.40 2.23 5.39
C SER A 133 -12.86 2.35 4.95
N CYS A 134 -13.09 2.83 3.73
CA CYS A 134 -14.43 2.89 3.13
C CYS A 134 -15.05 1.50 3.01
N SER A 135 -14.28 0.48 2.61
CA SER A 135 -14.80 -0.88 2.50
C SER A 135 -15.14 -1.48 3.87
N ALA A 136 -14.28 -1.32 4.88
CA ALA A 136 -14.57 -1.79 6.23
C ALA A 136 -15.82 -1.12 6.83
N ILE A 137 -15.94 0.21 6.68
CA ILE A 137 -17.11 0.96 7.16
C ILE A 137 -18.37 0.52 6.44
N ALA A 138 -18.33 0.38 5.11
CA ALA A 138 -19.46 -0.10 4.33
C ALA A 138 -19.90 -1.50 4.78
N SER A 139 -18.96 -2.41 5.02
CA SER A 139 -19.27 -3.76 5.51
C SER A 139 -19.93 -3.76 6.89
N ILE A 140 -19.44 -2.94 7.82
CA ILE A 140 -20.04 -2.78 9.15
C ILE A 140 -21.46 -2.21 9.04
N LEU A 141 -21.67 -1.19 8.21
CA LEU A 141 -22.99 -0.59 8.00
C LEU A 141 -23.97 -1.60 7.43
N ILE A 142 -23.57 -2.41 6.44
CA ILE A 142 -24.44 -3.44 5.86
C ILE A 142 -24.80 -4.49 6.91
N LEU A 143 -23.85 -4.92 7.75
CA LEU A 143 -24.11 -5.84 8.85
C LEU A 143 -25.14 -5.28 9.85
N ILE A 144 -25.00 -4.01 10.23
CA ILE A 144 -25.94 -3.33 11.15
C ILE A 144 -27.33 -3.20 10.51
N ILE A 145 -27.41 -2.79 9.24
CA ILE A 145 -28.67 -2.68 8.51
C ILE A 145 -29.36 -4.04 8.44
N ARG A 146 -28.63 -5.11 8.11
CA ARG A 146 -29.19 -6.47 8.04
C ARG A 146 -29.65 -6.96 9.42
N TYR A 147 -28.97 -6.58 10.50
CA TYR A 147 -29.41 -6.91 11.85
C TYR A 147 -30.68 -6.14 12.26
N ILE A 148 -30.82 -4.86 11.89
CA ILE A 148 -31.99 -4.04 12.27
C ILE A 148 -33.21 -4.44 11.44
N PHE A 149 -33.07 -4.46 10.11
CA PHE A 149 -34.20 -4.59 9.17
C PHE A 149 -34.40 -5.99 8.59
N GLY A 150 -33.43 -6.89 8.76
CA GLY A 150 -33.53 -8.28 8.32
C GLY A 150 -34.25 -9.19 9.30
#